data_AF-A0A4Y7SHM0-F1
#
_entry.id   AF-A0A4Y7SHM0-F1
#
_cell.length_a   1.000
_cell.length_b   1.000
_cell.length_c   1.000
_cell.angle_alpha   90.00
_cell.angle_beta   90.00
_cell.angle_gamma   90.00
#
_symmetry.space_group_name_H-M   'P 1'
#
loop_
_entity.id
_entity.type
_entity.pdbx_description
1 polymer ?
#
loop_
_entity_poly.entity_id
_entity_poly.type
_entity_poly.pdbx_seq_one_letter_code
_entity_poly.pdbx_strand_id
1 'polypeptide(L)'
;MTMSAEDIQALTDAVAAWRMQEYICIAFYCFYAYYVVLTISKEVSIILPQKWGRGKALHAIIRYGMVVFIGLQLSRDYRNYFSISLKACKALTIMVDGGFPCLITASAKI
;
A
#
# COMPACT_ATOMS: atom_id res chain seq x y z
N MET A 1 33.83 -13.31 -11.35
CA MET A 1 34.07 -12.27 -10.33
C MET A 1 34.02 -12.95 -8.97
N THR A 2 35.17 -13.08 -8.30
CA THR A 2 35.25 -13.52 -6.90
C THR A 2 35.09 -12.27 -6.03
N MET A 3 34.00 -12.21 -5.25
CA MET A 3 33.77 -11.10 -4.32
C MET A 3 34.86 -11.08 -3.25
N SER A 4 35.35 -9.89 -2.89
CA SER A 4 36.29 -9.75 -1.79
C SER A 4 35.58 -9.93 -0.44
N ALA A 5 36.33 -10.24 0.62
CA ALA A 5 35.76 -10.36 1.96
C ALA A 5 35.12 -9.05 2.45
N GLU A 6 35.66 -7.91 2.02
CA GLU A 6 35.12 -6.58 2.31
C GLU A 6 33.77 -6.35 1.62
N ASP A 7 33.63 -6.78 0.36
CA ASP A 7 32.35 -6.70 -0.37
C ASP A 7 31.26 -7.54 0.30
N ILE A 8 31.62 -8.72 0.79
CA ILE A 8 30.70 -9.63 1.49
C ILE A 8 30.24 -9.00 2.81
N GLN A 9 31.15 -8.38 3.56
CA GLN A 9 30.82 -7.71 4.82
C GLN A 9 29.93 -6.49 4.59
N ALA A 10 30.28 -5.63 3.62
CA ALA A 10 29.48 -4.45 3.29
C ALA A 10 28.06 -4.82 2.84
N LEU A 11 27.92 -5.89 2.04
CA LEU A 11 26.61 -6.40 1.64
C LEU A 11 25.81 -6.93 2.84
N THR A 12 26.47 -7.65 3.75
CA THR A 12 25.83 -8.20 4.94
C THR A 12 25.28 -7.10 5.84
N ASP A 13 26.06 -6.03 6.06
CA ASP A 13 25.65 -4.90 6.89
C ASP A 13 24.49 -4.11 6.24
N ALA A 14 24.55 -3.91 4.92
CA ALA A 14 23.45 -3.28 4.18
C ALA A 14 22.14 -4.09 4.26
N VAL A 15 22.23 -5.42 4.13
CA VAL A 15 21.07 -6.31 4.26
C VAL A 15 20.51 -6.29 5.69
N ALA A 16 21.37 -6.30 6.71
CA ALA A 16 20.94 -6.23 8.10
C ALA A 16 20.19 -4.92 8.42
N ALA A 17 20.70 -3.78 7.94
CA ALA A 17 20.05 -2.48 8.07
C ALA A 17 18.68 -2.45 7.36
N TRP A 18 18.62 -2.98 6.13
CA TRP A 18 17.38 -3.06 5.36
C TRP A 18 16.32 -3.93 6.05
N ARG A 19 16.72 -5.07 6.62
CA ARG A 19 15.82 -5.94 7.39
C ARG A 19 15.27 -5.25 8.63
N MET A 20 16.10 -4.50 9.36
CA MET A 20 15.65 -3.75 10.53
C MET A 20 14.58 -2.72 10.14
N GLN A 21 14.79 -1.99 9.04
CA GLN A 21 13.81 -1.05 8.52
C GLN A 21 12.50 -1.75 8.12
N GLU A 22 12.59 -2.91 7.46
CA GLU A 22 11.43 -3.72 7.07
C GLU A 22 10.58 -4.12 8.29
N TYR A 23 11.20 -4.63 9.36
CA TYR A 23 10.48 -5.00 10.59
C TYR A 23 9.74 -3.82 11.23
N ILE A 24 10.37 -2.64 11.24
CA ILE A 24 9.76 -1.41 11.75
C ILE A 24 8.54 -1.04 10.89
N CYS A 25 8.70 -1.02 9.56
CA CYS A 25 7.62 -0.69 8.63
C CYS A 25 6.42 -1.65 8.75
N ILE A 26 6.65 -2.95 8.85
CA ILE A 26 5.59 -3.95 9.01
C ILE A 26 4.79 -3.69 10.30
N ALA A 27 5.46 -3.39 11.41
CA ALA A 27 4.77 -3.07 12.67
C ALA A 27 3.85 -1.85 12.52
N PHE A 28 4.33 -0.79 11.85
CA PHE A 28 3.51 0.39 11.54
C PHE A 28 2.34 0.06 10.61
N TYR A 29 2.53 -0.81 9.62
CA TYR A 29 1.46 -1.24 8.72
C TYR A 29 0.38 -2.02 9.46
N CYS A 30 0.76 -2.93 10.36
CA CYS A 30 -0.17 -3.65 11.21
C CYS A 30 -0.97 -2.69 12.10
N PHE A 31 -0.30 -1.72 12.74
CA PHE A 31 -0.96 -0.71 13.56
C PHE A 31 -1.95 0.13 12.76
N TYR A 32 -1.56 0.56 11.56
CA TYR A 32 -2.42 1.34 10.67
C TYR A 32 -3.63 0.55 10.20
N ALA A 33 -3.42 -0.70 9.77
CA ALA A 33 -4.51 -1.59 9.35
C ALA A 33 -5.49 -1.85 10.51
N TYR A 34 -4.97 -2.10 11.71
CA TYR A 34 -5.79 -2.29 12.91
C TYR A 34 -6.62 -1.04 13.23
N TYR A 35 -6.01 0.15 13.17
CA TYR A 35 -6.71 1.42 13.35
C TYR A 35 -7.85 1.58 12.33
N VAL A 36 -7.59 1.34 11.05
CA VAL A 36 -8.62 1.44 10.00
C VAL A 36 -9.76 0.46 10.23
N VAL A 37 -9.47 -0.80 10.56
CA VAL A 37 -10.51 -1.82 10.81
C VAL A 37 -11.39 -1.44 12.00
N LEU A 38 -10.83 -0.83 13.05
CA LEU A 38 -11.62 -0.35 14.19
C LEU A 38 -12.52 0.84 13.85
N THR A 39 -12.05 1.75 13.00
CA THR A 39 -12.76 3.02 12.77
C THR A 39 -13.68 2.99 11.54
N ILE A 40 -13.47 2.06 10.61
CA ILE A 40 -14.20 1.99 9.33
C ILE A 40 -15.71 1.91 9.53
N SER A 41 -16.22 1.06 10.43
CA SER A 41 -17.67 0.90 10.63
C SER A 41 -18.34 2.21 11.09
N LYS A 42 -17.68 2.93 11.99
CA LYS A 42 -18.16 4.23 12.49
C LYS A 42 -18.06 5.33 11.43
N GLU A 43 -17.02 5.31 10.62
CA GLU A 43 -16.86 6.30 9.55
C GLU A 43 -17.84 6.10 8.40
N VAL A 44 -18.00 4.85 7.98
CA VAL A 44 -18.91 4.47 6.88
C VAL A 44 -20.32 4.91 7.25
N SER A 45 -20.78 4.69 8.48
CA SER A 45 -22.12 5.14 8.92
C SER A 45 -22.31 6.66 8.93
N ILE A 46 -21.24 7.45 9.12
CA ILE A 46 -21.29 8.93 9.07
C ILE A 46 -21.14 9.45 7.63
N ILE A 47 -20.31 8.80 6.82
CA ILE A 47 -19.92 9.29 5.50
C ILE A 47 -20.95 8.93 4.42
N LEU A 48 -21.49 7.70 4.44
CA LEU A 48 -22.45 7.20 3.43
C LEU A 48 -23.73 8.02 3.28
N PRO A 49 -24.43 8.45 4.36
CA PRO A 49 -25.71 9.13 4.23
C PRO A 49 -25.59 10.56 3.69
N GLN A 50 -24.39 11.10 3.57
CA GLN A 50 -24.14 12.47 3.11
C GLN A 50 -23.68 12.50 1.64
N LYS A 51 -24.11 13.54 0.89
CA LYS A 51 -23.69 13.75 -0.51
C LYS A 51 -22.16 13.80 -0.65
N TRP A 52 -21.66 13.13 -1.69
CA TRP A 52 -20.24 13.09 -2.01
C TRP A 52 -19.73 14.48 -2.45
N GLY A 53 -18.63 14.91 -1.84
CA GLY A 53 -17.98 16.19 -2.15
C GLY A 53 -16.46 16.04 -2.15
N ARG A 54 -15.76 17.03 -2.70
CA ARG A 54 -14.28 17.01 -2.85
C ARG A 54 -13.53 16.76 -1.53
N GLY A 55 -14.04 17.31 -0.42
CA GLY A 55 -13.45 17.10 0.91
C GLY A 55 -13.56 15.65 1.40
N LYS A 56 -14.67 14.95 1.10
CA LYS A 56 -14.83 13.52 1.43
C LYS A 56 -13.96 12.64 0.55
N ALA A 57 -13.79 13.00 -0.73
CA ALA A 57 -12.85 12.31 -1.60
C ALA A 57 -11.41 12.42 -1.09
N LEU A 58 -10.98 13.62 -0.69
CA LEU A 58 -9.67 13.84 -0.08
C LEU A 58 -9.51 13.05 1.23
N HIS A 59 -10.53 13.06 2.09
CA HIS A 59 -10.54 12.25 3.31
C HIS A 59 -10.39 10.76 3.02
N ALA A 60 -11.13 10.24 2.02
CA ALA A 60 -11.02 8.85 1.60
C ALA A 60 -9.64 8.51 1.03
N ILE A 61 -9.03 9.41 0.25
CA ILE A 61 -7.66 9.25 -0.28
C ILE A 61 -6.65 9.13 0.85
N ILE A 62 -6.66 10.09 1.78
CA ILE A 62 -5.67 10.15 2.85
C ILE A 62 -5.77 8.91 3.74
N ARG A 63 -7.00 8.41 3.96
CA ARG A 63 -7.26 7.33 4.91
C ARG A 63 -7.18 5.93 4.31
N TYR A 64 -7.74 5.72 3.13
CA TYR A 64 -7.76 4.41 2.47
C TYR A 64 -6.66 4.26 1.42
N GLY A 65 -6.10 5.37 0.93
CA GLY A 65 -4.94 5.35 0.02
C GLY A 65 -3.72 4.70 0.66
N MET A 66 -3.46 4.96 1.95
CA MET A 66 -2.38 4.29 2.67
C MET A 66 -2.60 2.78 2.78
N VAL A 67 -3.83 2.31 2.99
CA VAL A 67 -4.14 0.87 3.05
C VAL A 67 -3.85 0.19 1.72
N VAL A 68 -4.30 0.82 0.63
CA VAL A 68 -4.05 0.29 -0.71
C VAL A 68 -2.55 0.38 -1.05
N PHE A 69 -1.84 1.42 -0.61
CA PHE A 69 -0.39 1.56 -0.80
C PHE A 69 0.36 0.41 -0.10
N ILE A 70 0.01 0.12 1.15
CA ILE A 70 0.55 -1.02 1.91
C ILE A 70 0.28 -2.33 1.15
N GLY A 71 -0.97 -2.54 0.70
CA GLY A 71 -1.34 -3.73 -0.07
C GLY A 71 -0.54 -3.88 -1.37
N LEU A 72 -0.34 -2.80 -2.11
CA LEU A 72 0.46 -2.79 -3.35
C LEU A 72 1.94 -3.08 -3.09
N GLN A 73 2.52 -2.44 -2.07
CA GLN A 73 3.92 -2.65 -1.71
C GLN A 73 4.15 -4.10 -1.27
N LEU A 74 3.31 -4.64 -0.39
CA LEU A 74 3.38 -6.04 0.01
C LEU A 74 3.19 -6.98 -1.19
N SER A 75 2.31 -6.62 -2.12
CA SER A 75 2.05 -7.40 -3.33
C SER A 75 3.24 -7.43 -4.30
N ARG A 76 4.12 -6.41 -4.24
CA ARG A 76 5.32 -6.29 -5.08
C ARG A 76 6.54 -6.93 -4.42
N ASP A 77 6.72 -6.67 -3.12
CA ASP A 77 7.96 -6.97 -2.41
C ASP A 77 7.95 -8.40 -1.81
N TYR A 78 6.78 -8.97 -1.55
CA TYR A 78 6.62 -10.36 -1.13
C TYR A 78 6.12 -11.25 -2.26
N ARG A 79 6.49 -12.53 -2.21
CA ARG A 79 6.00 -13.51 -3.18
C ARG A 79 4.54 -13.84 -2.89
N ASN A 80 3.66 -13.52 -3.84
CA ASN A 80 2.24 -13.79 -3.72
C ASN A 80 1.82 -14.92 -4.67
N TYR A 81 0.87 -15.73 -4.23
CA TYR A 81 0.26 -16.81 -5.01
C TYR A 81 -1.15 -16.45 -5.47
N PHE A 82 -1.43 -15.16 -5.64
CA PHE A 82 -2.74 -14.70 -6.08
C PHE A 82 -2.98 -15.11 -7.54
N SER A 83 -4.11 -15.77 -7.80
CA SER A 83 -4.61 -16.02 -9.15
C SER A 83 -5.23 -14.73 -9.70
N ILE A 84 -4.38 -13.85 -10.25
CA ILE A 84 -4.79 -12.52 -10.75
C ILE A 84 -5.13 -12.61 -12.24
N SER A 85 -6.25 -12.02 -12.66
CA SER A 85 -6.58 -11.91 -14.09
C SER A 85 -5.63 -10.93 -14.80
N LEU A 86 -5.41 -11.10 -16.11
CA LEU A 86 -4.54 -10.22 -16.90
C LEU A 86 -4.93 -8.73 -16.77
N LYS A 87 -6.23 -8.45 -16.68
CA LYS A 87 -6.77 -7.09 -16.49
C LYS A 87 -6.40 -6.51 -15.13
N ALA A 88 -6.49 -7.32 -14.07
CA ALA A 88 -6.10 -6.90 -12.73
C ALA A 88 -4.58 -6.73 -12.60
N CYS A 89 -3.78 -7.54 -13.29
CA CYS A 89 -2.32 -7.36 -13.36
C CYS A 89 -1.95 -6.02 -14.03
N LYS A 90 -2.56 -5.71 -15.18
CA LYS A 90 -2.35 -4.41 -15.86
C LYS A 90 -2.78 -3.22 -14.99
N ALA A 91 -3.88 -3.36 -14.24
CA ALA A 91 -4.33 -2.34 -13.30
C ALA A 91 -3.34 -2.15 -12.15
N LEU A 92 -2.79 -3.24 -11.59
CA LEU A 92 -1.76 -3.19 -10.54
C LEU A 92 -0.50 -2.46 -11.01
N THR A 93 0.00 -2.75 -12.22
CA THR A 93 1.14 -2.02 -12.80
C THR A 93 0.87 -0.52 -12.88
N ILE A 94 -0.31 -0.12 -13.39
CA ILE A 94 -0.68 1.30 -13.48
C ILE A 94 -0.78 1.95 -12.09
N MET A 95 -1.26 1.25 -11.07
CA MET A 95 -1.33 1.80 -9.71
C MET A 95 0.05 1.99 -9.07
N VAL A 96 1.00 1.08 -9.36
CA VAL A 96 2.38 1.16 -8.87
C VAL A 96 3.16 2.27 -9.56
N ASP A 97 2.97 2.46 -10.87
CA ASP A 97 3.72 3.46 -11.67
C ASP A 97 3.04 4.85 -11.73
N GLY A 98 1.70 4.91 -11.65
CA GLY A 98 0.91 6.11 -11.98
C GLY A 98 0.27 6.86 -10.80
N GLY A 99 0.40 6.36 -9.58
CA GLY A 99 -0.17 6.98 -8.38
C GLY A 99 -1.70 6.88 -8.27
N PHE A 100 -2.18 6.97 -7.02
CA PHE A 100 -3.58 6.87 -6.59
C PHE A 100 -4.68 7.69 -7.30
N PRO A 101 -4.41 8.85 -7.96
CA PRO A 101 -5.49 9.69 -8.48
C PRO A 101 -6.38 9.03 -9.55
N CYS A 102 -5.88 8.04 -10.29
CA CYS A 102 -6.63 7.42 -11.40
C CYS A 102 -7.81 6.54 -10.97
N LEU A 103 -7.84 6.00 -9.75
CA LEU A 103 -8.97 5.14 -9.32
C LEU A 103 -10.23 5.95 -8.97
N ILE A 104 -10.04 7.18 -8.52
CA ILE A 104 -11.12 8.00 -7.96
C ILE A 104 -11.89 8.74 -9.05
N THR A 105 -11.21 9.10 -10.14
CA THR A 105 -11.88 9.63 -11.35
C THR A 105 -12.77 8.58 -12.02
N ALA A 106 -12.50 7.28 -11.85
CA ALA A 106 -13.36 6.21 -12.34
C ALA A 106 -14.62 6.02 -11.47
N SER A 107 -14.50 6.03 -10.14
CA SER A 107 -15.66 5.92 -9.24
C SER A 107 -16.52 7.19 -9.18
N ALA A 108 -15.98 8.37 -9.50
CA ALA A 108 -16.75 9.62 -9.56
C ALA A 108 -17.62 9.76 -10.82
N LYS A 109 -17.62 8.77 -11.72
CA LYS A 109 -18.35 8.78 -12.98
C LYS A 109 -19.43 7.69 -13.07
N ILE A 110 -19.75 7.03 -11.95
CA ILE A 110 -20.87 6.08 -11.79
C ILE A 110 -21.94 6.74 -10.94
#